data_AF-A0A945V3S0-F1
#
_entry.id   AF-A0A945V3S0-F1
#
_cell.length_a   1.000
_cell.length_b   1.000
_cell.length_c   1.000
_cell.angle_alpha   90.00
_cell.angle_beta   90.00
_cell.angle_gamma   90.00
#
_symmetry.space_group_name_H-M   'P 1'
#
loop_
_entity.id
_entity.type
_entity.pdbx_description
1 polymer ?
#
loop_
_entity_poly.entity_id
_entity_poly.type
_entity_poly.pdbx_seq_one_letter_code
_entity_poly.pdbx_strand_id
1 'polypeptide(L)'
;MIYPKIYIDFERARWTFDDIKWDQFDASLLTDEQAQTIKMNAITEWAALPATEMFLRDNKHDSDFSAFMSIWFYEEQKHSLILIEYLRRFRPDLVPTEEELHQIRFEFDEAPPLETLMLHFCGEIRLYHWYRRAAEWHTEPVIQSIYNTVAKDEARHGGAYLQFMKKELKNNKEEAQKAFTKIGVLMAAARRTNQALHPTNLHVNEALFPN
;
A
#
# COMPACT_ATOMS: atom_id res chain seq x y z
N MET A 1 14.50 11.72 15.80
CA MET A 1 14.38 10.77 14.68
C MET A 1 13.66 9.53 15.17
N ILE A 2 12.66 9.07 14.42
CA ILE A 2 11.83 7.91 14.76
C ILE A 2 12.26 6.69 13.94
N TYR A 3 12.86 6.91 12.76
CA TYR A 3 13.26 5.86 11.83
C TYR A 3 14.09 4.72 12.43
N PRO A 4 15.12 4.93 13.28
CA PRO A 4 15.92 3.82 13.80
C PRO A 4 15.10 2.77 14.57
N LYS A 5 14.03 3.21 15.26
CA LYS A 5 13.11 2.31 15.94
C LYS A 5 12.22 1.57 14.94
N ILE A 6 11.65 2.29 13.97
CA ILE A 6 10.80 1.72 12.91
C ILE A 6 11.60 0.65 12.14
N TYR A 7 12.85 0.92 11.79
CA TYR A 7 13.74 -0.03 11.13
C TYR A 7 13.85 -1.35 11.91
N ILE A 8 14.14 -1.28 13.22
CA ILE A 8 14.25 -2.48 14.06
C ILE A 8 12.92 -3.23 14.12
N ASP A 9 11.80 -2.51 14.23
CA ASP A 9 10.46 -3.11 14.27
C ASP A 9 10.12 -3.82 12.94
N PHE A 10 10.51 -3.25 11.80
CA PHE A 10 10.31 -3.83 10.47
C PHE A 10 11.21 -5.04 10.24
N GLU A 11 12.50 -4.95 10.59
CA GLU A 11 13.45 -6.05 10.42
C GLU A 11 13.02 -7.30 11.21
N ARG A 12 12.42 -7.12 12.39
CA ARG A 12 11.87 -8.23 13.20
C ARG A 12 10.66 -8.92 12.59
N ALA A 13 9.93 -8.22 11.73
CA ALA A 13 8.71 -8.72 11.09
C ALA A 13 8.97 -9.22 9.66
N ARG A 14 10.23 -9.17 9.20
CA ARG A 14 10.62 -9.52 7.84
C ARG A 14 10.29 -10.98 7.52
N TRP A 15 9.81 -11.17 6.30
CA TRP A 15 9.52 -12.46 5.69
C TRP A 15 10.04 -12.50 4.26
N THR A 16 10.24 -13.72 3.76
CA THR A 16 10.77 -14.09 2.45
C THR A 16 9.81 -15.02 1.72
N PHE A 17 10.07 -15.31 0.46
CA PHE A 17 9.19 -16.17 -0.34
C PHE A 17 9.21 -17.63 0.15
N ASP A 18 10.25 -18.03 0.87
CA ASP A 18 10.40 -19.37 1.45
C ASP A 18 9.50 -19.58 2.69
N ASP A 19 8.98 -18.50 3.27
CA ASP A 19 8.02 -18.57 4.38
C ASP A 19 6.60 -18.94 3.91
N ILE A 20 6.34 -18.91 2.59
CA ILE A 20 5.06 -19.30 1.99
C ILE A 20 5.06 -20.81 1.71
N LYS A 21 4.00 -21.49 2.16
CA LYS A 21 3.82 -22.94 1.98
C LYS A 21 3.27 -23.28 0.61
N TRP A 22 4.08 -23.08 -0.44
CA TRP A 22 3.69 -23.27 -1.84
C TRP A 22 3.16 -24.67 -2.17
N ASP A 23 3.56 -25.69 -1.41
CA ASP A 23 3.14 -27.08 -1.54
C ASP A 23 1.68 -27.33 -1.13
N GLN A 24 1.04 -26.35 -0.49
CA GLN A 24 -0.39 -26.40 -0.11
C GLN A 24 -1.35 -25.98 -1.22
N PHE A 25 -0.84 -25.66 -2.41
CA PHE A 25 -1.67 -25.20 -3.52
C PHE A 25 -2.63 -26.28 -3.99
N ASP A 26 -3.89 -25.91 -4.18
CA ASP A 26 -4.94 -26.74 -4.76
C ASP A 26 -5.70 -25.99 -5.86
N ALA A 27 -5.51 -26.39 -7.11
CA ALA A 27 -6.16 -25.78 -8.27
C ALA A 27 -7.69 -25.85 -8.23
N SER A 28 -8.26 -26.85 -7.54
CA SER A 28 -9.72 -26.99 -7.42
C SER A 28 -10.35 -25.93 -6.51
N LEU A 29 -9.53 -25.22 -5.72
CA LEU A 29 -9.94 -24.18 -4.78
C LEU A 29 -9.67 -22.76 -5.30
N LEU A 30 -9.22 -22.62 -6.56
CA LEU A 30 -8.97 -21.31 -7.19
C LEU A 30 -9.90 -21.11 -8.38
N THR A 31 -10.81 -20.15 -8.28
CA THR A 31 -11.68 -19.78 -9.41
C THR A 31 -10.96 -18.85 -10.38
N ASP A 32 -11.45 -18.76 -11.63
CA ASP A 32 -10.93 -17.79 -12.60
C ASP A 32 -11.12 -16.34 -12.14
N GLU A 33 -12.24 -16.03 -11.50
CA GLU A 33 -12.49 -14.70 -10.92
C GLU A 33 -11.44 -14.36 -9.87
N GLN A 34 -11.19 -15.27 -8.93
CA GLN A 34 -10.15 -15.11 -7.91
C GLN A 34 -8.78 -14.90 -8.57
N ALA A 35 -8.40 -15.72 -9.53
CA ALA A 35 -7.13 -15.60 -10.23
C ALA A 35 -6.95 -14.25 -10.94
N GLN A 36 -8.01 -13.70 -11.56
CA GLN A 36 -7.97 -12.37 -12.15
C GLN A 36 -7.80 -11.28 -11.09
N THR A 37 -8.47 -11.39 -9.93
CA THR A 37 -8.28 -10.41 -8.85
C THR A 37 -6.85 -10.43 -8.31
N ILE A 38 -6.18 -11.59 -8.26
CA ILE A 38 -4.76 -11.70 -7.88
C ILE A 38 -3.88 -10.92 -8.88
N LYS A 39 -4.14 -11.04 -10.20
CA LYS A 39 -3.45 -10.24 -11.22
C LYS A 39 -3.63 -8.75 -10.98
N MET A 40 -4.86 -8.32 -10.75
CA MET A 40 -5.17 -6.90 -10.52
C MET A 40 -4.49 -6.37 -9.26
N ASN A 41 -4.49 -7.13 -8.16
CA ASN A 41 -3.76 -6.76 -6.94
C ASN A 41 -2.26 -6.68 -7.19
N ALA A 42 -1.67 -7.63 -7.94
CA ALA A 42 -0.25 -7.61 -8.28
C ALA A 42 0.17 -6.33 -9.04
N ILE A 43 -0.62 -5.92 -10.03
CA ILE A 43 -0.41 -4.66 -10.77
C ILE A 43 -0.57 -3.45 -9.85
N THR A 44 -1.58 -3.50 -8.98
CA THR A 44 -1.93 -2.38 -8.11
C THR A 44 -0.87 -2.15 -7.03
N GLU A 45 -0.26 -3.21 -6.50
CA GLU A 45 0.88 -3.15 -5.58
C GLU A 45 2.14 -2.61 -6.27
N TRP A 46 2.32 -2.87 -7.57
CA TRP A 46 3.43 -2.27 -8.32
C TRP A 46 3.37 -0.73 -8.34
N ALA A 47 2.19 -0.15 -8.10
CA ALA A 47 1.97 1.29 -8.04
C ALA A 47 2.48 1.95 -6.73
N ALA A 48 3.16 1.20 -5.86
CA ALA A 48 3.94 1.80 -4.77
C ALA A 48 5.15 2.63 -5.28
N LEU A 49 5.63 2.36 -6.50
CA LEU A 49 6.72 3.11 -7.13
C LEU A 49 6.42 4.61 -7.27
N PRO A 50 5.34 5.05 -7.97
CA PRO A 50 5.06 6.47 -8.10
C PRO A 50 4.78 7.16 -6.75
N ALA A 51 4.21 6.45 -5.78
CA ALA A 51 4.02 6.99 -4.43
C ALA A 51 5.36 7.26 -3.73
N THR A 52 6.31 6.33 -3.86
CA THR A 52 7.68 6.51 -3.33
C THR A 52 8.38 7.70 -3.99
N GLU A 53 8.27 7.83 -5.31
CA GLU A 53 8.86 8.94 -6.06
C GLU A 53 8.32 10.29 -5.57
N MET A 54 7.00 10.41 -5.41
CA MET A 54 6.34 11.59 -4.83
C MET A 54 6.84 11.86 -3.40
N PHE A 55 6.88 10.86 -2.53
CA PHE A 55 7.31 11.06 -1.15
C PHE A 55 8.75 11.54 -1.03
N LEU A 56 9.67 10.95 -1.79
CA LEU A 56 11.07 11.37 -1.81
C LEU A 56 11.26 12.76 -2.43
N ARG A 57 10.43 13.11 -3.43
CA ARG A 57 10.43 14.46 -4.04
C ARG A 57 9.97 15.52 -3.03
N ASP A 58 8.86 15.27 -2.35
CA ASP A 58 8.14 16.28 -1.55
C ASP A 58 8.70 16.40 -0.12
N ASN A 59 9.43 15.38 0.37
CA ASN A 59 9.99 15.35 1.72
C ASN A 59 11.53 15.42 1.76
N LYS A 60 12.17 16.01 0.73
CA LYS A 60 13.65 16.20 0.68
C LYS A 60 14.27 16.82 1.93
N HIS A 61 13.49 17.61 2.67
CA HIS A 61 13.91 18.28 3.89
C HIS A 61 13.77 17.41 5.15
N ASP A 62 12.97 16.34 5.13
CA ASP A 62 12.82 15.38 6.23
C ASP A 62 13.55 14.07 5.92
N SER A 63 14.82 14.02 6.31
CA SER A 63 15.64 12.82 6.13
C SER A 63 15.14 11.61 6.92
N ASP A 64 14.43 11.82 8.04
CA ASP A 64 13.90 10.76 8.90
C ASP A 64 12.71 10.06 8.22
N PHE A 65 11.80 10.84 7.63
CA PHE A 65 10.69 10.31 6.82
C PHE A 65 11.18 9.69 5.51
N SER A 66 12.12 10.35 4.81
CA SER A 66 12.70 9.83 3.57
C SER A 66 13.41 8.48 3.78
N ALA A 67 14.07 8.30 4.93
CA ALA A 67 14.65 7.00 5.28
C ALA A 67 13.59 5.92 5.50
N PHE A 68 12.45 6.24 6.10
CA PHE A 68 11.32 5.31 6.23
C PHE A 68 10.77 4.88 4.86
N MET A 69 10.67 5.78 3.88
CA MET A 69 10.23 5.44 2.52
C MET A 69 11.08 4.36 1.86
N SER A 70 12.38 4.27 2.18
CA SER A 70 13.26 3.23 1.62
C SER A 70 12.85 1.81 2.04
N ILE A 71 12.45 1.63 3.30
CA ILE A 71 12.06 0.30 3.82
C ILE A 71 10.60 -0.01 3.50
N TRP A 72 9.73 1.00 3.53
CA TRP A 72 8.34 0.86 3.09
C TRP A 72 8.31 0.39 1.63
N PHE A 73 9.01 1.09 0.73
CA PHE A 73 9.04 0.73 -0.69
C PHE A 73 9.61 -0.68 -0.94
N TYR A 74 10.62 -1.09 -0.18
CA TYR A 74 11.13 -2.47 -0.27
C TYR A 74 10.06 -3.51 0.10
N GLU A 75 9.26 -3.28 1.15
CA GLU A 75 8.19 -4.18 1.55
C GLU A 75 7.02 -4.16 0.55
N GLU A 76 6.60 -3.00 0.07
CA GLU A 76 5.54 -2.85 -0.94
C GLU A 76 5.89 -3.56 -2.26
N GLN A 77 7.12 -3.40 -2.76
CA GLN A 77 7.54 -4.13 -3.98
C GLN A 77 7.51 -5.65 -3.76
N LYS A 78 7.78 -6.11 -2.54
CA LYS A 78 7.68 -7.54 -2.19
C LYS A 78 6.24 -8.03 -2.28
N HIS A 79 5.22 -7.19 -2.00
CA HIS A 79 3.80 -7.53 -2.14
C HIS A 79 3.42 -7.79 -3.59
N SER A 80 3.80 -6.91 -4.52
CA SER A 80 3.59 -7.15 -5.95
C SER A 80 4.32 -8.41 -6.41
N LEU A 81 5.59 -8.56 -6.05
CA LEU A 81 6.43 -9.67 -6.50
C LEU A 81 5.94 -11.04 -6.00
N ILE A 82 5.41 -11.14 -4.76
CA ILE A 82 4.89 -12.40 -4.26
C ILE A 82 3.60 -12.81 -5.00
N LEU A 83 2.75 -11.86 -5.37
CA LEU A 83 1.54 -12.12 -6.15
C LEU A 83 1.88 -12.49 -7.60
N ILE A 84 2.89 -11.83 -8.21
CA ILE A 84 3.42 -12.22 -9.53
C ILE A 84 4.01 -13.64 -9.48
N GLU A 85 4.72 -13.99 -8.41
CA GLU A 85 5.29 -15.32 -8.24
C GLU A 85 4.20 -16.39 -8.08
N TYR A 86 3.13 -16.09 -7.34
CA TYR A 86 1.95 -16.95 -7.26
C TYR A 86 1.36 -17.23 -8.65
N LEU A 87 1.14 -16.18 -9.44
CA LEU A 87 0.60 -16.30 -10.80
C LEU A 87 1.55 -17.08 -11.70
N ARG A 88 2.86 -16.81 -11.64
CA ARG A 88 3.87 -17.54 -12.42
C ARG A 88 3.82 -19.05 -12.16
N ARG A 89 3.57 -19.46 -10.91
CA ARG A 89 3.52 -20.88 -10.53
C ARG A 89 2.20 -21.55 -10.94
N PHE A 90 1.08 -20.87 -10.77
CA PHE A 90 -0.23 -21.52 -10.77
C PHE A 90 -1.20 -21.03 -11.86
N ARG A 91 -0.99 -19.82 -12.38
CA ARG A 91 -1.79 -19.16 -13.43
C ARG A 91 -0.89 -18.35 -14.37
N PRO A 92 0.06 -18.99 -15.08
CA PRO A 92 1.06 -18.30 -15.89
C PRO A 92 0.44 -17.47 -17.03
N ASP A 93 -0.78 -17.81 -17.44
CA ASP A 93 -1.60 -17.05 -18.39
C ASP A 93 -2.00 -15.66 -17.88
N LEU A 94 -1.97 -15.43 -16.57
CA LEU A 94 -2.39 -14.19 -15.92
C LEU A 94 -1.24 -13.38 -15.31
N VAL A 95 0.01 -13.73 -15.59
CA VAL A 95 1.16 -12.92 -15.13
C VAL A 95 1.10 -11.52 -15.76
N PRO A 96 1.19 -10.43 -14.97
CA PRO A 96 1.28 -9.08 -15.52
C PRO A 96 2.44 -8.95 -16.50
N THR A 97 2.17 -8.34 -17.64
CA THR A 97 3.21 -7.98 -18.63
C THR A 97 4.00 -6.78 -18.14
N GLU A 98 5.23 -6.62 -18.65
CA GLU A 98 6.06 -5.44 -18.36
C GLU A 98 5.35 -4.14 -18.78
N GLU A 99 4.62 -4.17 -19.90
CA GLU A 99 3.82 -3.03 -20.36
C GLU A 99 2.71 -2.65 -19.37
N GLU A 100 1.96 -3.63 -18.84
CA GLU A 100 0.95 -3.39 -17.79
C GLU A 100 1.57 -2.78 -16.52
N LEU A 101 2.77 -3.21 -16.15
CA LEU A 101 3.50 -2.69 -14.98
C LEU A 101 4.05 -1.28 -15.23
N HIS A 102 4.44 -0.93 -16.46
CA HIS A 102 4.86 0.42 -16.82
C HIS A 102 3.69 1.40 -16.88
N GLN A 103 2.50 0.96 -17.31
CA GLN A 103 1.32 1.81 -17.45
C GLN A 103 0.84 2.40 -16.11
N ILE A 104 1.14 1.74 -14.99
CA ILE A 104 0.75 2.23 -13.66
C ILE A 104 1.82 3.13 -13.02
N ARG A 105 2.93 3.42 -13.71
CA ARG A 105 3.93 4.39 -13.26
C ARG A 105 3.56 5.79 -13.76
N PHE A 106 2.60 6.42 -13.10
CA PHE A 106 2.17 7.78 -13.37
C PHE A 106 2.89 8.79 -12.45
N GLU A 107 2.89 10.07 -12.81
CA GLU A 107 3.44 11.12 -11.95
C GLU A 107 2.33 11.69 -11.06
N PHE A 108 2.58 11.77 -9.76
CA PHE A 108 1.70 12.47 -8.84
C PHE A 108 1.95 13.98 -8.88
N ASP A 109 0.88 14.77 -8.88
CA ASP A 109 0.95 16.21 -8.64
C ASP A 109 1.61 16.52 -7.28
N GLU A 110 2.19 17.70 -7.13
CA GLU A 110 2.70 18.15 -5.84
C GLU A 110 1.54 18.37 -4.87
N ALA A 111 1.65 17.81 -3.66
CA ALA A 111 0.61 17.86 -2.66
C ALA A 111 1.16 18.24 -1.28
N PRO A 112 0.38 18.93 -0.42
CA PRO A 112 0.84 19.30 0.92
C PRO A 112 1.28 18.07 1.74
N PRO A 113 2.52 18.03 2.28
CA PRO A 113 3.07 16.81 2.91
C PRO A 113 2.22 16.23 4.04
N LEU A 114 1.59 17.09 4.87
CA LEU A 114 0.71 16.64 5.96
C LEU A 114 -0.60 16.03 5.46
N GLU A 115 -1.12 16.50 4.32
CA GLU A 115 -2.31 15.92 3.69
C GLU A 115 -1.97 14.55 3.10
N THR A 116 -0.84 14.47 2.36
CA THR A 116 -0.32 13.22 1.79
C THR A 116 -0.01 12.18 2.88
N LEU A 117 0.54 12.61 4.02
CA LEU A 117 0.81 11.76 5.18
C LEU A 117 -0.47 11.11 5.73
N MET A 118 -1.53 11.91 5.91
CA MET A 118 -2.83 11.39 6.38
C MET A 118 -3.49 10.49 5.33
N LEU A 119 -3.37 10.85 4.05
CA LEU A 119 -3.94 10.08 2.95
C LEU A 119 -3.37 8.66 2.93
N HIS A 120 -2.05 8.53 3.05
CA HIS A 120 -1.39 7.23 3.06
C HIS A 120 -1.64 6.46 4.35
N PHE A 121 -1.66 7.12 5.51
CA PHE A 121 -2.13 6.46 6.74
C PHE A 121 -3.52 5.83 6.56
N CYS A 122 -4.47 6.56 5.99
CA CYS A 122 -5.79 6.01 5.68
C CYS A 122 -5.75 4.91 4.61
N GLY A 123 -4.87 5.05 3.62
CA GLY A 123 -4.59 4.04 2.61
C GLY A 123 -4.19 2.71 3.23
N GLU A 124 -3.20 2.71 4.12
CA GLU A 124 -2.71 1.52 4.81
C GLU A 124 -3.79 0.81 5.63
N ILE A 125 -4.59 1.57 6.38
CA ILE A 125 -5.71 0.99 7.14
C ILE A 125 -6.73 0.34 6.18
N ARG A 126 -6.97 0.95 5.02
CA ARG A 126 -7.86 0.38 4.01
C ARG A 126 -7.26 -0.87 3.38
N LEU A 127 -5.96 -0.90 3.06
CA LEU A 127 -5.27 -2.06 2.50
C LEU A 127 -5.24 -3.23 3.49
N TYR A 128 -4.97 -2.97 4.77
CA TYR A 128 -5.09 -3.98 5.81
C TYR A 128 -6.47 -4.66 5.80
N HIS A 129 -7.54 -3.87 5.77
CA HIS A 129 -8.90 -4.42 5.70
C HIS A 129 -9.20 -5.11 4.38
N TRP A 130 -8.73 -4.54 3.25
CA TRP A 130 -8.86 -5.13 1.93
C TRP A 130 -8.25 -6.51 1.88
N TYR A 131 -6.98 -6.67 2.25
CA TYR A 131 -6.29 -7.96 2.19
C TYR A 131 -6.82 -8.99 3.16
N ARG A 132 -7.28 -8.56 4.34
CA ARG A 132 -8.02 -9.46 5.24
C ARG A 132 -9.29 -10.00 4.60
N ARG A 133 -10.07 -9.14 3.94
CA ARG A 133 -11.29 -9.58 3.24
C ARG A 133 -10.98 -10.39 1.99
N ALA A 134 -9.92 -10.05 1.26
CA ALA A 134 -9.44 -10.83 0.13
C ALA A 134 -9.08 -12.25 0.57
N ALA A 135 -8.33 -12.41 1.68
CA ALA A 135 -8.03 -13.72 2.25
C ALA A 135 -9.29 -14.50 2.64
N GLU A 136 -10.27 -13.86 3.27
CA GLU A 136 -11.54 -14.50 3.66
C GLU A 136 -12.42 -14.89 2.45
N TRP A 137 -12.34 -14.14 1.35
CA TRP A 137 -13.09 -14.40 0.12
C TRP A 137 -12.43 -15.46 -0.77
N HIS A 138 -11.11 -15.60 -0.71
CA HIS A 138 -10.39 -16.67 -1.39
C HIS A 138 -10.58 -18.01 -0.67
N THR A 139 -10.51 -19.10 -1.42
CA THR A 139 -10.61 -20.47 -0.90
C THR A 139 -9.30 -21.24 -1.00
N GLU A 140 -8.40 -20.85 -1.91
CA GLU A 140 -7.11 -21.50 -2.12
C GLU A 140 -6.13 -21.15 -0.98
N PRO A 141 -5.55 -22.13 -0.26
CA PRO A 141 -4.76 -21.89 0.96
C PRO A 141 -3.51 -21.01 0.79
N VAL A 142 -2.81 -21.11 -0.34
CA VAL A 142 -1.55 -20.37 -0.55
C VAL A 142 -1.81 -18.89 -0.73
N ILE A 143 -2.78 -18.49 -1.56
CA ILE A 143 -3.13 -17.07 -1.71
C ILE A 143 -3.75 -16.49 -0.44
N GLN A 144 -4.52 -17.28 0.31
CA GLN A 144 -4.98 -16.88 1.64
C GLN A 144 -3.81 -16.57 2.57
N SER A 145 -2.77 -17.41 2.57
CA SER A 145 -1.55 -17.19 3.36
C SER A 145 -0.83 -15.92 2.94
N ILE A 146 -0.67 -15.69 1.63
CA ILE A 146 -0.03 -14.48 1.08
C ILE A 146 -0.79 -13.23 1.50
N TYR A 147 -2.11 -13.16 1.31
CA TYR A 147 -2.90 -11.99 1.69
C TYR A 147 -2.91 -11.73 3.20
N ASN A 148 -2.92 -12.78 4.02
CA ASN A 148 -2.77 -12.61 5.47
C ASN A 148 -1.39 -12.08 5.87
N THR A 149 -0.35 -12.42 5.12
CA THR A 149 1.01 -11.90 5.32
C THR A 149 1.10 -10.43 4.91
N VAL A 150 0.62 -10.09 3.70
CA VAL A 150 0.56 -8.70 3.20
C VAL A 150 -0.24 -7.82 4.16
N ALA A 151 -1.43 -8.25 4.60
CA ALA A 151 -2.24 -7.48 5.55
C ALA A 151 -1.48 -7.12 6.84
N LYS A 152 -0.61 -8.00 7.36
CA LYS A 152 0.19 -7.69 8.54
C LYS A 152 1.21 -6.60 8.28
N ASP A 153 1.77 -6.54 7.07
CA ASP A 153 2.67 -5.46 6.65
C ASP A 153 1.91 -4.14 6.61
N GLU A 154 0.72 -4.08 5.99
CA GLU A 154 -0.09 -2.84 5.93
C GLU A 154 -0.46 -2.31 7.32
N ALA A 155 -0.76 -3.22 8.25
CA ALA A 155 -1.00 -2.82 9.64
C ALA A 155 0.24 -2.18 10.28
N ARG A 156 1.44 -2.68 9.98
CA ARG A 156 2.71 -2.10 10.44
C ARG A 156 3.02 -0.79 9.72
N HIS A 157 2.79 -0.71 8.42
CA HIS A 157 2.95 0.51 7.62
C HIS A 157 2.07 1.62 8.19
N GLY A 158 0.77 1.35 8.39
CA GLY A 158 -0.14 2.29 9.06
C GLY A 158 0.32 2.68 10.47
N GLY A 159 0.92 1.73 11.21
CA GLY A 159 1.56 2.00 12.49
C GLY A 159 2.76 2.97 12.40
N ALA A 160 3.58 2.86 11.36
CA ALA A 160 4.72 3.75 11.10
C ALA A 160 4.23 5.16 10.70
N TYR A 161 3.29 5.27 9.76
CA TYR A 161 2.69 6.55 9.39
C TYR A 161 2.04 7.25 10.60
N LEU A 162 1.35 6.51 11.48
CA LEU A 162 0.79 7.06 12.71
C LEU A 162 1.87 7.64 13.64
N GLN A 163 3.08 7.08 13.68
CA GLN A 163 4.18 7.64 14.47
C GLN A 163 4.65 8.98 13.90
N PHE A 164 4.74 9.11 12.57
CA PHE A 164 5.03 10.39 11.92
C PHE A 164 3.90 11.41 12.12
N MET A 165 2.64 11.01 12.02
CA MET A 165 1.51 11.89 12.34
C MET A 165 1.58 12.41 13.79
N LYS A 166 1.95 11.55 14.75
CA LYS A 166 2.14 11.97 16.17
C LYS A 166 3.32 12.92 16.35
N LYS A 167 4.38 12.80 15.54
CA LYS A 167 5.49 13.76 15.50
C LYS A 167 4.99 15.12 15.03
N GLU A 168 4.23 15.15 13.94
CA GLU A 168 3.70 16.39 13.36
C GLU A 168 2.67 17.07 14.27
N LEU A 169 1.84 16.32 14.98
CA LEU A 169 0.94 16.89 15.99
C LEU A 169 1.67 17.56 17.17
N LYS A 170 2.94 17.19 17.43
CA LYS A 170 3.77 17.83 18.45
C LYS A 170 4.52 19.05 17.92
N ASN A 171 5.03 18.97 16.68
CA ASN A 171 5.88 20.00 16.09
C ASN A 171 5.07 21.11 15.40
N ASN A 172 4.01 20.74 14.68
CA ASN A 172 3.23 21.59 13.78
C ASN A 172 1.72 21.44 14.07
N LYS A 173 1.34 21.52 15.35
CA LYS A 173 0.02 21.09 15.85
C LYS A 173 -1.17 21.63 15.05
N GLU A 174 -1.23 22.94 14.81
CA GLU A 174 -2.39 23.56 14.16
C GLU A 174 -2.54 23.10 12.71
N GLU A 175 -1.44 23.11 11.95
CA GLU A 175 -1.42 22.69 10.54
C GLU A 175 -1.71 21.19 10.41
N ALA A 176 -1.08 20.36 11.26
CA ALA A 176 -1.34 18.92 11.31
C ALA A 176 -2.80 18.61 11.63
N GLN A 177 -3.41 19.32 12.60
CA GLN A 177 -4.83 19.14 12.91
C GLN A 177 -5.72 19.51 11.72
N LYS A 178 -5.46 20.64 11.06
CA LYS A 178 -6.22 21.06 9.87
C LYS A 178 -6.11 20.02 8.74
N ALA A 179 -4.90 19.62 8.38
CA ALA A 179 -4.65 18.64 7.32
C ALA A 179 -5.28 17.28 7.63
N PHE A 180 -5.06 16.76 8.84
CA PHE A 180 -5.55 15.43 9.21
C PHE A 180 -7.07 15.38 9.35
N THR A 181 -7.70 16.46 9.85
CA THR A 181 -9.16 16.56 9.86
C THR A 181 -9.71 16.68 8.44
N LYS A 182 -9.12 17.52 7.58
CA LYS A 182 -9.55 17.66 6.17
C LYS A 182 -9.52 16.31 5.46
N ILE A 183 -8.37 15.64 5.44
CA ILE A 183 -8.22 14.35 4.75
C ILE A 183 -9.02 13.24 5.43
N GLY A 184 -9.04 13.19 6.77
CA GLY A 184 -9.83 12.19 7.50
C GLY A 184 -11.33 12.27 7.20
N VAL A 185 -11.90 13.47 7.11
CA VAL A 185 -13.30 13.68 6.71
C VAL A 185 -13.52 13.25 5.25
N LEU A 186 -12.61 13.61 4.35
CA LEU A 186 -12.69 13.23 2.93
C LEU A 186 -12.64 11.71 2.74
N MET A 187 -11.73 11.04 3.42
CA MET A 187 -11.55 9.59 3.34
C MET A 187 -12.71 8.80 3.97
N ALA A 188 -13.41 9.39 4.96
CA ALA A 188 -14.61 8.79 5.57
C ALA A 188 -15.90 9.10 4.79
N ALA A 189 -15.90 10.12 3.94
CA ALA A 189 -17.08 10.52 3.17
C ALA A 189 -17.33 9.55 2.00
N ALA A 190 -18.16 8.52 2.23
CA ALA A 190 -18.49 7.43 1.32
C ALA A 190 -19.20 7.81 -0.01
N ARG A 191 -19.25 9.08 -0.41
CA ARG A 191 -20.02 9.55 -1.58
C ARG A 191 -19.38 10.72 -2.30
N ARG A 192 -18.27 10.53 -3.04
CA ARG A 192 -17.88 11.51 -4.09
C ARG A 192 -17.23 10.96 -5.36
N THR A 193 -17.03 9.65 -5.54
CA THR A 193 -16.58 9.11 -6.83
C THR A 193 -17.31 7.81 -7.19
N ASN A 194 -17.85 7.73 -8.41
CA ASN A 194 -18.42 6.50 -9.01
C ASN A 194 -17.35 5.45 -9.37
N GLN A 195 -16.07 5.71 -9.04
CA GLN A 195 -14.95 4.82 -9.25
C GLN A 195 -14.50 4.24 -7.91
N ALA A 196 -14.28 2.92 -7.89
CA ALA A 196 -13.65 2.24 -6.78
C ALA A 196 -12.24 2.81 -6.56
N LEU A 197 -12.07 3.61 -5.52
CA LEU A 197 -10.77 4.16 -5.15
C LEU A 197 -9.96 3.04 -4.49
N HIS A 198 -8.96 2.50 -5.19
CA HIS A 198 -7.87 1.76 -4.54
C HIS A 198 -6.93 2.77 -3.85
N PRO A 199 -6.30 2.44 -2.69
CA PRO A 199 -5.34 3.33 -2.01
C PRO A 199 -4.24 3.89 -2.89
N THR A 200 -3.64 3.06 -3.74
CA THR A 200 -2.64 3.48 -4.73
C THR A 200 -3.22 4.25 -5.92
N ASN A 201 -4.54 4.31 -6.07
CA ASN A 201 -5.23 5.11 -7.10
C ASN A 201 -5.81 6.43 -6.53
N LEU A 202 -5.58 6.75 -5.25
CA LEU A 202 -5.97 8.03 -4.68
C LEU A 202 -5.06 9.13 -5.21
N HIS A 203 -5.49 9.76 -6.30
CA HIS A 203 -4.89 10.99 -6.80
C HIS A 203 -5.55 12.18 -6.11
N VAL A 204 -4.75 13.04 -5.49
CA VAL A 204 -5.19 14.40 -5.16
C VAL A 204 -5.18 15.19 -6.46
N ASN A 205 -6.28 15.13 -7.21
CA ASN A 205 -6.44 15.94 -8.43
C ASN A 205 -6.80 17.38 -8.02
N GLU A 206 -6.01 18.36 -8.45
CA GLU A 206 -6.23 19.79 -8.17
C GLU A 206 -7.65 20.25 -8.56
N ALA A 207 -8.23 19.68 -9.63
CA ALA A 207 -9.60 19.97 -10.07
C ALA A 207 -10.68 19.45 -9.11
N LEU A 208 -10.36 18.48 -8.24
CA LEU A 208 -11.27 17.99 -7.19
C LEU A 208 -11.20 18.84 -5.90
N PHE A 209 -10.23 19.75 -5.79
CA PHE A 209 -10.00 20.59 -4.61
C PHE A 209 -9.58 22.04 -4.95
N PRO A 210 -10.45 22.86 -5.57
CA PRO A 210 -10.19 24.29 -5.67
C PRO A 210 -10.33 24.95 -4.28
N ASN A 211 -9.31 25.74 -3.93
CA ASN A 211 -9.14 26.57 -2.72
C ASN A 211 -10.36 26.79 -1.82
#